data_AF-A0A6N9U1U3-F1
#
_entry.id   AF-A0A6N9U1U3-F1
#
_cell.length_a   1.000
_cell.length_b   1.000
_cell.length_c   1.000
_cell.angle_alpha   90.00
_cell.angle_beta   90.00
_cell.angle_gamma   90.00
#
_symmetry.space_group_name_H-M   'P 1'
#
loop_
_entity.id
_entity.type
_entity.pdbx_description
1 polymer ?
#
loop_
_entity_poly.entity_id
_entity_poly.type
_entity_poly.pdbx_seq_one_letter_code
_entity_poly.pdbx_strand_id
1 'polypeptide(L)'
;WGAPSHATANAAGHIGLRTALPELTALFDAPLLADAGLIEARVVRTALRAAAEGEPVPLDGLADLVSTELWLRRLVTRRGTCWTGTAAPRRRAVAGGVVPARRTLQP
;
A
#
# COMPACT_ATOMS: atom_id res chain seq x y z
N TRP A 1 -7.34 -16.71 -26.98
CA TRP A 1 -7.67 -16.00 -25.73
C TRP A 1 -8.19 -14.62 -26.09
N GLY A 2 -9.50 -14.40 -25.99
CA GLY A 2 -10.14 -13.13 -26.35
C GLY A 2 -9.93 -12.08 -25.26
N ALA A 3 -9.63 -10.84 -25.66
CA ALA A 3 -9.57 -9.73 -24.71
C ALA A 3 -10.97 -9.50 -24.12
N PRO A 4 -11.09 -9.34 -22.79
CA PRO A 4 -12.36 -8.96 -22.19
C PRO A 4 -12.83 -7.64 -22.78
N SER A 5 -14.13 -7.52 -23.05
CA SER A 5 -14.68 -6.25 -23.51
C SER A 5 -14.56 -5.21 -22.39
N HIS A 6 -14.39 -3.93 -22.75
CA HIS A 6 -14.34 -2.86 -21.74
C HIS A 6 -15.57 -2.86 -20.82
N ALA A 7 -16.73 -3.28 -21.34
CA ALA A 7 -17.95 -3.43 -20.56
C ALA A 7 -17.82 -4.51 -19.46
N THR A 8 -17.23 -5.68 -19.76
CA THR A 8 -17.03 -6.72 -18.74
C THR A 8 -15.94 -6.35 -17.75
N ALA A 9 -14.90 -5.65 -18.19
CA ALA A 9 -13.86 -5.10 -17.30
C ALA A 9 -14.44 -4.08 -16.31
N ASN A 10 -15.25 -3.13 -16.77
CA ASN A 10 -15.90 -2.14 -15.91
C ASN A 10 -16.84 -2.80 -14.90
N ALA A 11 -17.70 -3.73 -15.34
CA ALA A 11 -18.61 -4.44 -14.45
C ALA A 11 -17.87 -5.18 -13.32
N ALA A 12 -16.76 -5.85 -13.65
CA ALA A 12 -15.90 -6.50 -12.66
C ALA A 12 -15.26 -5.48 -11.70
N GLY A 13 -14.83 -4.31 -12.22
CA GLY A 13 -14.31 -3.20 -11.42
C GLY A 13 -15.31 -2.71 -10.37
N HIS A 14 -16.56 -2.44 -10.76
CA HIS A 14 -17.61 -2.00 -9.83
C HIS A 14 -17.95 -3.09 -8.78
N ILE A 15 -17.93 -4.38 -9.14
CA ILE A 15 -18.14 -5.48 -8.18
C ILE A 15 -17.01 -5.51 -7.14
N GLY A 16 -15.76 -5.46 -7.59
CA GLY A 16 -14.60 -5.43 -6.71
C GLY A 16 -14.63 -4.22 -5.77
N LEU A 17 -14.94 -3.05 -6.32
CA LEU A 17 -15.05 -1.81 -5.57
C LEU A 17 -16.13 -1.86 -4.47
N ARG A 18 -17.33 -2.37 -4.79
CA ARG A 18 -18.40 -2.56 -3.78
C ARG A 18 -17.95 -3.47 -2.64
N THR A 19 -17.21 -4.52 -2.97
CA THR A 19 -16.71 -5.48 -1.98
C THR A 19 -15.66 -4.84 -1.06
N ALA A 20 -14.77 -4.02 -1.61
CA ALA A 20 -13.67 -3.37 -0.87
C ALA A 20 -14.04 -1.99 -0.29
N LEU A 21 -15.27 -1.51 -0.47
CA LEU A 21 -15.68 -0.16 -0.07
C LEU A 21 -15.42 0.15 1.42
N PRO A 22 -15.70 -0.76 2.38
CA PRO A 22 -15.42 -0.50 3.80
C PRO A 22 -13.92 -0.25 4.05
N GLU A 23 -13.05 -1.08 3.50
CA GLU A 23 -11.60 -0.97 3.64
C GLU A 23 -11.05 0.29 2.96
N LEU A 24 -11.57 0.62 1.77
CA LEU A 24 -11.19 1.84 1.06
C LEU A 24 -11.69 3.09 1.77
N THR A 25 -12.89 3.04 2.39
CA THR A 25 -13.37 4.17 3.20
C THR A 25 -12.45 4.39 4.40
N ALA A 26 -12.09 3.32 5.12
CA ALA A 26 -11.17 3.37 6.25
C ALA A 26 -9.76 3.86 5.85
N LEU A 27 -9.29 3.50 4.65
CA LEU A 27 -8.02 3.99 4.10
C LEU A 27 -7.98 5.53 3.99
N PHE A 28 -9.13 6.17 3.73
CA PHE A 28 -9.27 7.62 3.57
C PHE A 28 -9.87 8.32 4.81
N ASP A 29 -9.86 7.70 6.00
CA ASP A 29 -10.28 8.39 7.23
C ASP A 29 -9.27 9.46 7.66
N ALA A 30 -7.97 9.15 7.54
CA ALA A 30 -6.86 10.08 7.74
C ALA A 30 -5.80 9.84 6.65
N PRO A 31 -6.03 10.30 5.41
CA PRO A 31 -5.17 10.01 4.28
C PRO A 31 -3.96 10.94 4.23
N LEU A 32 -2.78 10.37 4.00
CA LEU A 32 -1.51 11.10 3.91
C LEU A 32 -1.52 12.11 2.75
N LEU A 33 -2.25 11.81 1.69
CA LEU A 33 -2.46 12.76 0.58
C LEU A 33 -3.23 14.01 1.00
N ALA A 34 -4.18 13.91 1.94
CA ALA A 34 -4.90 15.08 2.46
C ALA A 34 -4.03 15.89 3.43
N ASP A 35 -3.21 15.22 4.24
CA ASP A 35 -2.23 15.89 5.10
C ASP A 35 -1.22 16.71 4.28
N ALA A 36 -0.92 16.28 3.05
CA ALA A 36 -0.10 17.02 2.09
C ALA A 36 -0.86 18.09 1.28
N GLY A 37 -2.18 18.23 1.48
CA GLY A 37 -3.02 19.19 0.75
C GLY A 37 -3.29 18.83 -0.72
N LEU A 38 -3.04 17.57 -1.12
CA LEU A 38 -3.21 17.13 -2.51
C LEU A 38 -4.64 16.71 -2.85
N ILE A 39 -5.40 16.28 -1.83
CA ILE A 39 -6.79 15.85 -1.99
C ILE A 39 -7.65 16.32 -0.83
N GLU A 40 -8.96 16.34 -1.05
CA GLU A 40 -9.95 16.41 0.02
C GLU A 40 -10.49 15.01 0.36
N ALA A 41 -10.22 14.54 1.58
CA ALA A 41 -10.60 13.19 2.03
C ALA A 41 -12.11 12.92 1.87
N ARG A 42 -12.96 13.91 2.18
CA ARG A 42 -14.41 13.81 2.03
C ARG A 42 -14.82 13.61 0.57
N VAL A 43 -14.18 14.32 -0.37
CA VAL A 43 -14.49 14.23 -1.80
C VAL A 43 -14.15 12.83 -2.31
N VAL A 44 -12.98 12.30 -1.95
CA VAL A 44 -12.58 10.94 -2.34
C VAL A 44 -13.52 9.89 -1.77
N ARG A 45 -13.88 9.96 -0.48
CA ARG A 45 -14.85 9.02 0.11
C ARG A 45 -16.24 9.10 -0.54
N THR A 46 -16.66 10.29 -0.97
CA THR A 46 -17.92 10.47 -1.70
C THR A 46 -17.84 9.84 -3.09
N ALA A 47 -16.73 10.05 -3.80
CA ALA A 47 -16.50 9.46 -5.13
C ALA A 47 -16.42 7.92 -5.07
N LEU A 48 -15.78 7.35 -4.05
CA LEU A 48 -15.74 5.89 -3.83
C LEU A 48 -17.14 5.31 -3.61
N ARG A 49 -18.00 6.01 -2.87
CA ARG A 49 -19.39 5.59 -2.65
C ARG A 49 -20.22 5.67 -3.93
N ALA A 50 -20.13 6.77 -4.66
CA ALA A 50 -20.81 6.94 -5.95
C ALA A 50 -20.37 5.87 -6.96
N ALA A 51 -19.06 5.60 -7.04
CA ALA A 51 -18.51 4.54 -7.87
C ALA A 51 -19.05 3.16 -7.47
N ALA A 52 -19.14 2.87 -6.17
CA ALA A 52 -19.71 1.63 -5.67
C ALA A 52 -21.21 1.50 -5.99
N GLU A 53 -21.94 2.61 -6.06
CA GLU A 53 -23.34 2.66 -6.47
C GLU A 53 -23.54 2.51 -7.99
N GLY A 54 -22.46 2.53 -8.78
CA GLY A 54 -22.50 2.38 -10.23
C GLY A 54 -22.48 3.68 -11.02
N GLU A 55 -22.26 4.81 -10.35
CA GLU A 55 -22.18 6.11 -11.02
C GLU A 55 -20.98 6.18 -11.98
N PRO A 56 -21.11 6.91 -13.10
CA PRO A 56 -20.07 7.04 -14.12
C PRO A 56 -18.98 8.01 -13.66
N VAL A 57 -18.11 7.55 -12.76
CA VAL A 57 -16.95 8.29 -12.26
C VAL A 57 -15.65 7.70 -12.81
N PRO A 58 -14.55 8.48 -12.88
CA PRO A 58 -13.28 8.00 -13.42
C PRO A 58 -12.62 6.96 -12.49
N LEU A 59 -12.90 5.67 -12.71
CA LEU A 59 -12.38 4.56 -11.91
C LEU A 59 -10.85 4.49 -11.91
N ASP A 60 -10.20 4.78 -13.05
CA ASP A 60 -8.75 4.78 -13.16
C ASP A 60 -8.12 5.84 -12.23
N GLY A 61 -8.71 7.03 -12.17
CA GLY A 61 -8.26 8.09 -11.25
C GLY A 61 -8.43 7.71 -9.78
N LEU A 62 -9.51 6.99 -9.43
CA LEU A 62 -9.69 6.45 -8.08
C LEU A 62 -8.64 5.37 -7.77
N ALA A 63 -8.33 4.51 -8.74
CA ALA A 63 -7.30 3.48 -8.60
C ALA A 63 -5.91 4.09 -8.37
N ASP A 64 -5.57 5.19 -9.06
CA ASP A 64 -4.32 5.92 -8.87
C ASP A 64 -4.21 6.54 -7.47
N LEU A 65 -5.30 7.16 -6.97
CA LEU A 65 -5.35 7.71 -5.61
C LEU A 65 -5.17 6.62 -4.55
N VAL A 66 -5.90 5.51 -4.66
CA VAL A 66 -5.81 4.36 -3.74
C VAL A 66 -4.41 3.76 -3.76
N SER A 67 -3.83 3.55 -4.95
CA SER A 67 -2.50 2.98 -5.10
C SER A 67 -1.42 3.87 -4.48
N THR A 68 -1.53 5.19 -4.69
CA THR A 68 -0.60 6.18 -4.14
C THR A 68 -0.69 6.24 -2.62
N GLU A 69 -1.90 6.27 -2.05
CA GLU A 69 -2.10 6.27 -0.60
C GLU A 69 -1.56 4.98 0.05
N LEU A 70 -1.82 3.81 -0.54
CA LEU A 70 -1.26 2.54 -0.06
C LEU A 70 0.26 2.51 -0.13
N TRP A 71 0.85 3.06 -1.19
CA TRP A 71 2.30 3.18 -1.32
C TRP A 71 2.88 4.11 -0.24
N LEU A 72 2.27 5.29 -0.02
CA LEU A 72 2.68 6.23 1.03
C LEU A 72 2.61 5.59 2.41
N ARG A 73 1.52 4.90 2.74
CA ARG A 73 1.38 4.18 4.02
C ARG A 73 2.43 3.09 4.17
N ARG A 74 2.73 2.34 3.11
CA ARG A 74 3.79 1.33 3.11
C ARG A 74 5.17 1.96 3.30
N LEU A 75 5.42 3.11 2.69
CA LEU A 75 6.65 3.87 2.79
C LEU A 75 6.86 4.39 4.22
N VAL A 76 5.82 4.95 4.85
CA VAL A 76 5.90 5.45 6.23
C VAL A 76 6.07 4.32 7.23
N THR A 77 5.36 3.19 7.05
CA THR A 77 5.43 2.04 7.96
C THR A 77 6.74 1.27 7.85
N ARG A 78 7.33 1.17 6.65
CA ARG A 78 8.64 0.54 6.43
C ARG A 78 9.70 1.64 6.36
N ARG A 79 10.34 1.95 7.50
CA ARG A 79 11.52 2.84 7.60
C ARG A 79 12.71 2.31 6.76
N GLY A 80 12.65 2.52 5.45
CA GLY A 80 13.62 2.05 4.47
C GLY A 80 12.94 1.17 3.42
N THR A 81 12.87 1.69 2.21
CA THR A 81 12.50 0.91 1.03
C THR A 81 13.75 0.61 0.22
N CYS A 82 13.84 -0.59 -0.37
CA CYS A 82 15.00 -1.03 -1.14
C CYS A 82 15.38 -0.09 -2.31
N TRP A 83 14.50 0.84 -2.69
CA TRP A 83 14.70 1.76 -3.80
C TRP A 83 15.05 3.20 -3.37
N THR A 84 14.94 3.57 -2.08
CA THR A 84 15.40 4.89 -1.58
C THR A 84 16.77 4.86 -0.91
N GLY A 85 17.28 3.66 -0.58
CA GLY A 85 18.57 3.52 0.08
C GLY A 85 18.71 4.38 1.34
N THR A 86 19.93 4.41 1.88
CA THR A 86 20.38 5.30 2.96
C THR A 86 20.09 4.83 4.41
N ALA A 87 21.11 4.15 4.96
CA ALA A 87 21.50 4.09 6.38
C ALA A 87 20.85 3.06 7.33
N ALA A 88 21.12 1.77 7.12
CA ALA A 88 21.96 1.01 8.07
C ALA A 88 22.24 -0.42 7.58
N PRO A 89 23.51 -0.82 7.34
CA PRO A 89 23.86 -2.22 7.39
C PRO A 89 23.77 -2.66 8.86
N ARG A 90 22.87 -3.60 9.19
CA ARG A 90 23.05 -4.36 10.44
C ARG A 90 24.09 -5.44 10.19
N ARG A 91 25.30 -5.06 10.61
CA ARG A 91 26.52 -5.82 10.85
C ARG A 91 26.24 -7.28 11.22
N ARG A 92 27.16 -8.18 10.83
CA ARG A 92 27.20 -9.58 11.31
C ARG A 92 26.94 -9.61 12.81
N ALA A 93 26.26 -10.64 13.30
CA ALA A 93 25.87 -10.79 14.69
C ALA A 93 27.04 -10.68 15.71
N VAL A 94 28.30 -10.72 15.27
CA VAL A 94 29.49 -10.43 16.08
C VAL A 94 30.57 -9.74 15.23
N ALA A 95 31.26 -8.74 15.81
CA ALA A 95 32.31 -7.94 15.15
C ALA A 95 33.65 -8.68 14.97
N GLY A 96 33.91 -9.72 15.76
CA GLY A 96 34.91 -10.75 15.48
C GLY A 96 34.18 -12.07 15.32
N GLY A 97 34.52 -12.91 14.34
CA GLY A 97 33.85 -14.20 14.13
C GLY A 97 33.69 -14.98 15.45
N VAL A 98 32.62 -15.79 15.54
CA VAL A 98 32.40 -16.69 16.68
C VAL A 98 33.70 -17.44 16.96
N VAL A 99 34.37 -17.13 18.08
CA VAL A 99 35.56 -17.86 18.50
C VAL A 99 35.08 -19.26 18.87
N PRO A 100 35.55 -20.34 18.23
CA PRO A 100 35.10 -21.68 18.55
C PRO A 100 35.42 -21.93 20.03
N ALA A 101 34.42 -22.40 20.78
CA ALA A 101 34.53 -22.66 22.21
C ALA A 101 35.77 -23.52 22.46
N ARG A 102 36.76 -22.96 23.18
CA ARG A 102 38.00 -23.66 23.50
C ARG A 102 37.63 -24.86 24.37
N ARG A 103 37.90 -26.05 23.85
CA ARG A 103 37.79 -27.35 24.51
C ARG A 103 38.49 -27.27 25.87
N THR A 104 37.72 -27.13 26.95
CA THR A 104 38.23 -27.34 28.32
C THR A 104 38.32 -28.84 28.53
N LEU A 105 39.53 -29.36 28.35
CA LEU A 105 39.95 -30.58 29.02
C LEU A 105 39.90 -30.31 30.52
N GLN A 106 39.25 -31.19 31.29
CA GLN A 106 39.74 -31.69 32.58
C GLN A 106 38.77 -32.74 33.16
N PRO A 107 39.22 -33.62 34.09
CA PRO A 107 40.55 -33.72 34.69
C PRO A 107 41.43 -34.83 34.10
#